data_AF-A0A2S5PDZ1-F1
#
_entry.id   AF-A0A2S5PDZ1-F1
#
_cell.length_a   1.000
_cell.length_b   1.000
_cell.length_c   1.000
_cell.angle_alpha   90.00
_cell.angle_beta   90.00
_cell.angle_gamma   90.00
#
_symmetry.space_group_name_H-M   'P 1'
#
loop_
_entity.id
_entity.type
_entity.pdbx_description
1 polymer ?
#
loop_
_entity_poly.entity_id
_entity_poly.type
_entity_poly.pdbx_seq_one_letter_code
_entity_poly.pdbx_strand_id
1 'polypeptide(L)'
;MKPQHHLDVATLMSCAAGSQPEALAFIVASHLAVCPQCRADLGQASLIGSSLFEDLPSSGLGDARLVDVAWLSSRRDRSDDVHQTESGRADPSFVLAEQRGVHWMERDPGVNEADIQLSPSARGHLRLVRLAPSVPIPQRLRDVAELTFVVSGGLINTDQKLQAGDVLDGVVAHQAALTADATHGCVCLMGKY
;
A
#
# COMPACT_ATOMS: atom_id res chain seq x y z
N MET A 1 -3.69 -14.88 5.48
CA MET A 1 -5.17 -14.79 5.33
C MET A 1 -5.51 -13.98 4.09
N LYS A 2 -6.65 -14.26 3.42
CA LYS A 2 -7.04 -13.55 2.18
C LYS A 2 -7.68 -12.22 2.53
N PRO A 3 -7.17 -11.09 2.01
CA PRO A 3 -7.84 -9.82 2.17
C PRO A 3 -9.30 -9.93 1.71
N GLN A 4 -10.20 -9.37 2.50
CA GLN A 4 -11.64 -9.26 2.26
C GLN A 4 -12.02 -7.83 1.87
N HIS A 5 -11.18 -6.85 2.21
CA HIS A 5 -11.35 -5.45 1.85
C HIS A 5 -10.28 -5.05 0.84
N HIS A 6 -10.70 -4.34 -0.20
CA HIS A 6 -9.95 -4.11 -1.43
C HIS A 6 -9.89 -2.63 -1.76
N LEU A 7 -8.92 -2.25 -2.60
CA LEU A 7 -8.82 -0.90 -3.13
C LEU A 7 -9.99 -0.59 -4.07
N ASP A 8 -10.45 0.64 -4.07
CA ASP A 8 -11.46 1.10 -5.00
C ASP A 8 -10.88 1.18 -6.42
N VAL A 9 -11.77 1.04 -7.41
CA VAL A 9 -11.40 1.11 -8.84
C VAL A 9 -10.71 2.45 -9.16
N ALA A 10 -11.15 3.56 -8.55
CA ALA A 10 -10.53 4.86 -8.77
C ALA A 10 -9.07 4.91 -8.30
N THR A 11 -8.78 4.30 -7.16
CA THR A 11 -7.43 4.19 -6.59
C THR A 11 -6.54 3.28 -7.44
N LEU A 12 -7.08 2.15 -7.93
CA LEU A 12 -6.36 1.26 -8.85
C LEU A 12 -6.08 1.95 -10.21
N MET A 13 -7.03 2.71 -10.75
CA MET A 13 -6.83 3.48 -11.98
C MET A 13 -5.75 4.55 -11.82
N SER A 14 -5.74 5.26 -10.69
CA SER A 14 -4.73 6.27 -10.37
C SER A 14 -3.34 5.64 -10.20
N CYS A 15 -3.27 4.45 -9.59
CA CYS A 15 -2.05 3.65 -9.54
C CYS A 15 -1.59 3.20 -10.94
N ALA A 16 -2.49 2.67 -11.78
CA ALA A 16 -2.16 2.24 -13.15
C ALA A 16 -1.67 3.40 -14.02
N ALA A 17 -2.21 4.60 -13.82
CA ALA A 17 -1.79 5.82 -14.50
C ALA A 17 -0.46 6.40 -13.98
N GLY A 18 0.08 5.88 -12.88
CA GLY A 18 1.30 6.40 -12.24
C GLY A 18 1.12 7.79 -11.60
N SER A 19 -0.12 8.20 -11.33
CA SER A 19 -0.45 9.52 -10.76
C SER A 19 -0.61 9.51 -9.23
N GLN A 20 -0.44 8.34 -8.60
CA GLN A 20 -0.61 8.15 -7.17
C GLN A 20 0.47 8.91 -6.37
N PRO A 21 0.10 9.74 -5.37
CA PRO A 21 1.06 10.32 -4.45
C PRO A 21 1.87 9.27 -3.69
N GLU A 22 3.12 9.55 -3.37
CA GLU A 22 4.07 8.59 -2.79
C GLU A 22 3.53 7.88 -1.54
N ALA A 23 2.92 8.63 -0.61
CA ALA A 23 2.31 8.08 0.60
C ALA A 23 1.24 7.02 0.30
N LEU A 24 0.36 7.32 -0.67
CA LEU A 24 -0.73 6.44 -1.06
C LEU A 24 -0.23 5.28 -1.93
N ALA A 25 0.76 5.53 -2.79
CA ALA A 25 1.43 4.53 -3.61
C ALA A 25 2.09 3.45 -2.75
N PHE A 26 2.72 3.83 -1.62
CA PHE A 26 3.30 2.89 -0.68
C PHE A 26 2.23 1.93 -0.10
N ILE A 27 1.08 2.46 0.30
CA ILE A 27 -0.02 1.65 0.85
C ILE A 27 -0.62 0.74 -0.22
N VAL A 28 -0.83 1.26 -1.43
CA VAL A 28 -1.31 0.46 -2.56
C VAL A 28 -0.34 -0.68 -2.88
N ALA A 29 0.95 -0.40 -2.99
CA ALA A 29 1.97 -1.43 -3.20
C ALA A 29 1.96 -2.48 -2.07
N SER A 30 1.81 -2.03 -0.82
CA SER A 30 1.73 -2.92 0.35
C SER A 30 0.54 -3.89 0.25
N HIS A 31 -0.63 -3.40 -0.13
CA HIS A 31 -1.81 -4.24 -0.35
C HIS A 31 -1.66 -5.16 -1.56
N LEU A 32 -1.13 -4.66 -2.68
CA LEU A 32 -0.90 -5.44 -3.89
C LEU A 32 0.08 -6.60 -3.67
N ALA A 33 1.05 -6.48 -2.75
CA ALA A 33 1.93 -7.59 -2.40
C ALA A 33 1.16 -8.80 -1.84
N VAL A 34 0.05 -8.56 -1.13
CA VAL A 34 -0.69 -9.60 -0.39
C VAL A 34 -2.07 -9.95 -0.99
N CYS A 35 -2.58 -9.11 -1.91
CA CYS A 35 -3.90 -9.23 -2.50
C CYS A 35 -3.85 -9.62 -3.99
N PRO A 36 -4.07 -10.90 -4.35
CA PRO A 36 -4.10 -11.31 -5.76
C PRO A 36 -5.26 -10.71 -6.55
N GLN A 37 -6.38 -10.40 -5.89
CA GLN A 37 -7.54 -9.79 -6.54
C GLN A 37 -7.19 -8.39 -7.06
N CYS A 38 -6.71 -7.50 -6.18
CA CYS A 38 -6.31 -6.15 -6.60
C CYS A 38 -5.15 -6.16 -7.60
N ARG A 39 -4.28 -7.17 -7.61
CA ARG A 39 -3.27 -7.33 -8.68
C ARG A 39 -3.91 -7.63 -10.03
N ALA A 40 -4.92 -8.50 -10.07
CA ALA A 40 -5.65 -8.79 -11.30
C ALA A 40 -6.40 -7.54 -11.78
N ASP A 41 -7.07 -6.83 -10.87
CA ASP A 41 -7.83 -5.62 -11.19
C ASP A 41 -6.93 -4.47 -11.65
N LEU A 42 -5.74 -4.30 -11.05
CA LEU A 42 -4.72 -3.38 -11.55
C LEU A 42 -4.27 -3.74 -12.97
N GLY A 43 -4.06 -5.03 -13.25
CA GLY A 43 -3.73 -5.51 -14.59
C GLY A 43 -4.79 -5.13 -15.62
N GLN A 44 -6.08 -5.23 -15.26
CA GLN A 44 -7.17 -4.77 -16.11
C GLN A 44 -7.14 -3.25 -16.33
N ALA A 45 -6.88 -2.47 -15.27
CA ALA A 45 -6.73 -1.02 -15.39
C ALA A 45 -5.57 -0.63 -16.33
N SER A 46 -4.44 -1.33 -16.26
CA SER A 46 -3.28 -1.09 -17.13
C SER A 46 -3.53 -1.37 -18.61
N LEU A 47 -4.48 -2.26 -18.96
CA LEU A 47 -4.82 -2.53 -20.37
C LEU A 47 -5.36 -1.29 -21.08
N ILE A 48 -6.06 -0.40 -20.37
CA ILE A 48 -6.54 0.87 -20.92
C ILE A 48 -5.35 1.71 -21.38
N GLY A 49 -4.34 1.86 -20.51
CA GLY A 49 -3.11 2.58 -20.83
C GLY A 49 -2.34 1.95 -21.98
N SER A 50 -2.27 0.61 -22.04
CA SER A 50 -1.62 -0.12 -23.13
C SER A 50 -2.29 0.17 -24.48
N SER A 51 -3.62 0.09 -24.53
CA SER A 51 -4.38 0.38 -25.75
C SER A 51 -4.20 1.84 -26.20
N LEU A 52 -4.21 2.80 -25.27
CA LEU A 52 -3.97 4.21 -25.60
C LEU A 52 -2.53 4.44 -26.07
N PHE A 53 -1.56 3.70 -25.53
CA PHE A 53 -0.15 3.82 -25.89
C PHE A 53 0.13 3.26 -27.29
N GLU A 54 -0.54 2.18 -27.69
CA GLU A 54 -0.43 1.58 -29.02
C GLU A 54 -0.87 2.54 -30.15
N ASP A 55 -1.81 3.45 -29.86
CA ASP A 55 -2.30 4.47 -30.80
C ASP A 55 -1.39 5.71 -30.88
N LEU A 56 -0.37 5.83 -30.02
CA LEU A 56 0.53 6.99 -30.05
C LEU A 56 1.48 6.90 -31.27
N PRO A 57 1.73 8.02 -31.96
CA PRO A 57 2.70 8.03 -33.04
C PRO A 57 4.09 7.71 -32.48
N SER A 58 4.82 6.82 -33.15
CA SER A 58 6.19 6.50 -32.78
C SER A 58 7.08 7.74 -32.91
N SER A 59 7.64 8.22 -31.81
CA SER A 59 8.75 9.17 -31.85
C SER A 59 10.05 8.37 -31.93
N GLY A 60 10.85 8.64 -32.96
CA GLY A 60 12.17 8.02 -33.07
C GLY A 60 13.00 8.39 -31.85
N LEU A 61 13.56 7.40 -31.15
CA LEU A 61 14.75 7.67 -30.33
C LEU A 61 15.83 8.14 -31.33
N GLY A 62 16.43 9.31 -31.12
CA GLY A 62 17.55 9.77 -31.95
C GLY A 62 18.77 8.84 -31.84
N ASP A 63 19.99 9.32 -32.06
CA ASP A 63 21.25 8.55 -31.89
C ASP A 63 21.53 8.06 -30.45
N ALA A 64 20.52 8.06 -29.57
CA ALA A 64 20.55 7.32 -28.32
C ALA A 64 20.78 5.85 -28.65
N ARG A 65 21.99 5.36 -28.36
CA ARG A 65 22.36 3.96 -28.47
C ARG A 65 21.26 3.15 -27.81
N LEU A 66 20.52 2.39 -28.62
CA LEU A 66 19.69 1.29 -28.14
C LEU A 66 20.62 0.43 -27.31
N VAL A 67 20.53 0.55 -25.99
CA VAL A 67 21.12 -0.44 -25.11
C VAL A 67 20.46 -1.74 -25.55
N ASP A 68 21.28 -2.68 -26.00
CA ASP A 68 20.78 -3.92 -26.54
C ASP A 68 19.85 -4.56 -25.50
N VAL A 69 18.56 -4.52 -25.79
CA VAL A 69 17.52 -5.03 -24.89
C VAL A 69 17.72 -6.54 -24.73
N ALA A 70 18.32 -7.22 -25.72
CA ALA A 70 18.76 -8.61 -25.61
C ALA A 70 19.93 -8.76 -24.63
N TRP A 71 20.87 -7.82 -24.60
CA TRP A 71 21.97 -7.80 -23.61
C TRP A 71 21.50 -7.51 -22.18
N LEU A 72 20.49 -6.64 -22.02
CA LEU A 72 19.84 -6.39 -20.72
C LEU A 72 19.00 -7.60 -20.24
N SER A 73 18.27 -8.25 -21.15
CA SER A 73 17.45 -9.42 -20.82
C SER A 73 18.30 -10.66 -20.54
N SER A 74 19.44 -10.85 -21.23
CA SER A 74 20.40 -11.91 -20.90
C SER A 74 21.17 -11.69 -19.59
N ARG A 75 21.19 -10.46 -19.04
CA ARG A 75 21.59 -10.20 -17.65
C ARG A 75 20.49 -10.51 -16.65
N ARG A 76 19.22 -10.36 -17.04
CA ARG A 76 18.06 -10.70 -16.22
C ARG A 76 18.03 -12.20 -15.91
N ASP A 77 18.35 -13.05 -16.90
CA ASP A 77 18.55 -14.50 -16.74
C ASP A 77 19.66 -14.88 -15.74
N ARG A 78 20.61 -13.96 -15.46
CA ARG A 78 21.68 -14.16 -14.45
C ARG A 78 21.33 -13.57 -13.09
N SER A 79 20.25 -12.81 -13.00
CA SER A 79 19.66 -12.28 -11.77
C SER A 79 18.30 -12.93 -11.49
N ASP A 80 18.00 -14.10 -12.06
CA ASP A 80 16.82 -14.92 -11.74
C ASP A 80 16.97 -15.67 -10.40
N ASP A 81 17.63 -15.02 -9.46
CA ASP A 81 17.23 -15.03 -8.05
C ASP A 81 16.38 -13.77 -7.75
N VAL A 82 15.62 -13.26 -8.73
CA VAL A 82 14.31 -12.72 -8.39
C VAL A 82 13.63 -13.92 -7.77
N HIS A 83 13.57 -13.96 -6.44
CA HIS A 83 12.69 -14.86 -5.74
C HIS A 83 11.33 -14.71 -6.45
N GLN A 84 11.04 -15.65 -7.35
CA GLN A 84 9.71 -16.20 -7.45
C GLN A 84 9.48 -16.61 -6.01
N THR A 85 8.90 -15.69 -5.25
CA THR A 85 8.25 -16.04 -4.02
C THR A 85 7.20 -16.99 -4.54
N GLU A 86 7.54 -18.28 -4.48
CA GLU A 86 6.62 -19.41 -4.57
C GLU A 86 5.33 -18.91 -3.98
N SER A 87 4.20 -19.14 -4.67
CA SER A 87 2.83 -18.69 -4.35
C SER A 87 2.47 -18.82 -2.86
N GLY A 88 3.10 -17.96 -2.08
CA GLY A 88 3.45 -18.12 -0.69
C GLY A 88 3.17 -16.75 -0.19
N ARG A 89 1.88 -16.59 0.06
CA ARG A 89 1.20 -15.38 0.45
C ARG A 89 2.14 -14.51 1.30
N ALA A 90 2.59 -13.39 0.73
CA ALA A 90 3.42 -12.45 1.46
C ALA A 90 2.70 -12.09 2.75
N ASP A 91 3.35 -12.34 3.88
CA ASP A 91 2.88 -11.92 5.18
C ASP A 91 3.03 -10.38 5.24
N PRO A 92 1.95 -9.61 5.44
CA PRO A 92 2.02 -8.14 5.48
C PRO A 92 3.08 -7.59 6.44
N SER A 93 3.55 -8.39 7.40
CA SER A 93 4.69 -8.06 8.27
C SER A 93 5.98 -7.67 7.52
N PHE A 94 6.12 -7.97 6.22
CA PHE A 94 7.23 -7.46 5.40
C PHE A 94 7.34 -5.93 5.46
N VAL A 95 6.21 -5.23 5.59
CA VAL A 95 6.17 -3.77 5.80
C VAL A 95 6.97 -3.40 7.04
N LEU A 96 6.87 -4.15 8.13
CA LEU A 96 7.64 -3.87 9.35
C LEU A 96 9.12 -4.23 9.18
N ALA A 97 9.42 -5.26 8.40
CA ALA A 97 10.79 -5.69 8.14
C ALA A 97 11.57 -4.69 7.27
N GLU A 98 10.89 -3.98 6.37
CA GLU A 98 11.47 -2.90 5.55
C GLU A 98 11.66 -1.60 6.33
N GLN A 99 10.87 -1.37 7.39
CA GLN A 99 10.91 -0.16 8.21
C GLN A 99 11.84 -0.30 9.43
N ARG A 100 13.03 -0.89 9.25
CA ARG A 100 14.06 -1.00 10.30
C ARG A 100 14.60 0.40 10.62
N GLY A 101 14.39 0.86 11.86
CA GLY A 101 14.88 2.15 12.34
C GLY A 101 13.81 3.24 12.49
N VAL A 102 12.53 2.92 12.31
CA VAL A 102 11.45 3.87 12.63
C VAL A 102 11.44 4.20 14.13
N HIS A 103 11.31 5.50 14.42
CA HIS A 103 11.24 6.02 15.78
C HIS A 103 9.78 6.08 16.25
N TRP A 104 9.37 5.08 17.02
CA TRP A 104 8.06 5.06 17.65
C TRP A 104 7.96 6.09 18.77
N MET A 105 6.86 6.83 18.79
CA MET A 105 6.49 7.75 19.86
C MET A 105 5.08 7.44 20.32
N GLU A 106 4.88 7.27 21.64
CA GLU A 106 3.54 7.21 22.20
C GLU A 106 2.92 8.62 22.13
N ARG A 107 1.77 8.73 21.46
CA ARG A 107 1.07 10.00 21.26
C ARG A 107 -0.11 10.15 22.22
N ASP A 108 -0.77 9.03 22.51
CA ASP A 108 -1.88 8.89 23.44
C ASP A 108 -1.74 7.52 24.14
N PRO A 109 -2.35 7.29 25.32
CA PRO A 109 -2.26 6.00 26.01
C PRO A 109 -2.63 4.82 25.11
N GLY A 110 -1.67 3.93 24.85
CA GLY A 110 -1.89 2.77 23.97
C GLY A 110 -1.89 3.08 22.47
N VAL A 111 -1.48 4.28 22.08
CA VAL A 111 -1.34 4.72 20.67
C VAL A 111 0.10 5.13 20.42
N ASN A 112 0.82 4.31 19.67
CA ASN A 112 2.18 4.62 19.24
C ASN A 112 2.18 4.92 17.74
N GLU A 113 2.89 5.98 17.36
CA GLU A 113 3.03 6.40 15.97
C GLU A 113 4.49 6.52 15.59
N ALA A 114 4.79 6.20 14.33
CA ALA A 114 6.06 6.49 13.70
C ALA A 114 5.80 7.06 12.31
N ASP A 115 6.37 8.22 12.00
CA ASP A 115 6.33 8.79 10.65
C ASP A 115 7.28 8.00 9.74
N ILE A 116 6.80 7.65 8.54
CA ILE A 116 7.65 7.09 7.49
C ILE A 116 8.12 8.25 6.62
N GLN A 117 9.44 8.37 6.49
CA GLN A 117 10.05 9.43 5.70
C GLN A 117 9.80 9.18 4.22
N LEU A 118 9.10 10.13 3.58
CA LEU A 118 8.90 10.16 2.13
C LEU A 118 10.02 10.96 1.46
N SER A 119 10.09 10.89 0.12
CA SER A 119 11.02 11.71 -0.66
C SER A 119 10.82 13.22 -0.38
N PRO A 120 11.88 14.05 -0.49
CA PRO A 120 11.76 15.49 -0.20
C PRO A 120 10.72 16.23 -1.05
N SER A 121 10.41 15.73 -2.24
CA SER A 121 9.40 16.27 -3.14
C SER A 121 8.01 15.68 -2.94
N ALA A 122 7.88 14.64 -2.12
CA ALA A 122 6.60 14.03 -1.82
C ALA A 122 5.70 15.03 -1.09
N ARG A 123 4.43 15.03 -1.47
CA ARG A 123 3.37 15.65 -0.67
C ARG A 123 2.65 14.55 0.12
N GLY A 124 1.98 14.96 1.18
CA GLY A 124 1.27 14.06 2.07
C GLY A 124 2.12 13.52 3.20
N HIS A 125 1.55 12.57 3.92
CA HIS A 125 2.16 11.94 5.09
C HIS A 125 1.83 10.45 5.11
N LEU A 126 2.81 9.66 5.51
CA LEU A 126 2.65 8.23 5.74
C LEU A 126 3.10 7.91 7.17
N ARG A 127 2.28 7.16 7.90
CA ARG A 127 2.55 6.78 9.29
C ARG A 127 2.32 5.31 9.51
N LEU A 128 3.15 4.73 10.36
CA LEU A 128 2.84 3.52 11.09
C LEU A 128 2.12 3.87 12.38
N VAL A 129 1.01 3.18 12.65
CA VAL A 129 0.20 3.36 13.84
C VAL A 129 0.03 2.01 14.52
N ARG A 130 0.43 1.93 15.79
CA ARG A 130 0.27 0.77 16.66
C ARG A 130 -0.72 1.12 17.76
N LEU A 131 -1.80 0.35 17.81
CA LEU A 131 -2.87 0.45 18.79
C LEU A 131 -2.79 -0.76 19.72
N ALA A 132 -2.79 -0.51 21.03
CA ALA A 132 -2.96 -1.56 22.03
C ALA A 132 -4.36 -2.20 21.92
N PRO A 133 -4.57 -3.38 22.50
CA PRO A 133 -5.87 -4.05 22.43
C PRO A 133 -7.02 -3.17 22.92
N SER A 134 -8.13 -3.18 22.20
CA SER A 134 -9.34 -2.38 22.49
C SER A 134 -9.15 -0.85 22.43
N VAL A 135 -8.03 -0.35 21.89
CA VAL A 135 -7.81 1.09 21.69
C VAL A 135 -8.38 1.54 20.34
N PRO A 136 -9.23 2.58 20.29
CA PRO A 136 -9.77 3.12 19.04
C PRO A 136 -8.72 3.90 18.26
N ILE A 137 -8.90 3.99 16.93
CA ILE A 137 -8.14 4.92 16.10
C ILE A 137 -8.43 6.36 16.59
N PRO A 138 -7.39 7.16 16.91
CA PRO A 138 -7.54 8.56 17.27
C PRO A 138 -8.31 9.35 16.20
N GLN A 139 -9.21 10.24 16.64
CA GLN A 139 -10.02 11.05 15.73
C GLN A 139 -9.16 11.84 14.73
N ARG A 140 -8.06 12.45 15.21
CA ARG A 140 -7.11 13.21 14.37
C ARG A 140 -6.49 12.42 13.22
N LEU A 141 -6.47 11.09 13.30
CA LEU A 141 -5.99 10.21 12.24
C LEU A 141 -7.15 9.76 11.35
N ARG A 142 -8.26 9.35 11.99
CA ARG A 142 -9.48 8.93 11.29
C ARG A 142 -10.01 9.99 10.32
N ASP A 143 -9.96 11.26 10.71
CA ASP A 143 -10.59 12.35 9.95
C ASP A 143 -9.79 12.75 8.70
N VAL A 144 -8.57 12.23 8.54
CA VAL A 144 -7.64 12.64 7.47
C VAL A 144 -6.99 11.49 6.72
N ALA A 145 -7.02 10.26 7.24
CA ALA A 145 -6.41 9.12 6.56
C ALA A 145 -7.27 8.72 5.36
N GLU A 146 -6.71 8.85 4.16
CA GLU A 146 -7.35 8.47 2.90
C GLU A 146 -7.20 6.97 2.66
N LEU A 147 -6.05 6.39 3.01
CA LEU A 147 -5.85 4.94 2.96
C LEU A 147 -5.38 4.43 4.32
N THR A 148 -5.99 3.33 4.78
CA THR A 148 -5.54 2.60 5.98
C THR A 148 -5.32 1.14 5.64
N PHE A 149 -4.10 0.63 5.81
CA PHE A 149 -3.76 -0.78 5.56
C PHE A 149 -3.36 -1.49 6.85
N VAL A 150 -4.01 -2.62 7.14
CA VAL A 150 -3.72 -3.40 8.36
C VAL A 150 -2.54 -4.31 8.11
N VAL A 151 -1.45 -4.06 8.84
CA VAL A 151 -0.21 -4.85 8.77
C VAL A 151 -0.31 -6.09 9.67
N SER A 152 -0.81 -5.94 10.89
CA SER A 152 -0.98 -7.07 11.82
C SER A 152 -2.12 -6.81 12.80
N GLY A 153 -2.74 -7.88 13.31
CA GLY A 153 -3.91 -7.77 14.18
C GLY A 153 -5.17 -7.46 13.38
N GLY A 154 -5.99 -6.54 13.87
CA GLY A 154 -7.21 -6.11 13.19
C GLY A 154 -7.85 -4.87 13.77
N LEU A 155 -8.77 -4.30 13.00
CA LEU A 155 -9.62 -3.18 13.37
C LEU A 155 -11.08 -3.62 13.24
N ILE A 156 -11.92 -3.26 14.21
CA ILE A 156 -13.32 -3.65 14.23
C ILE A 156 -14.21 -2.52 14.73
N ASN A 157 -15.36 -2.37 14.11
CA ASN A 157 -16.50 -1.62 14.66
C ASN A 157 -17.78 -2.45 14.44
N THR A 158 -18.95 -1.84 14.59
CA THR A 158 -20.25 -2.51 14.41
C THR A 158 -20.52 -2.96 12.98
N ASP A 159 -19.93 -2.28 11.99
CA ASP A 159 -20.29 -2.41 10.57
C ASP A 159 -19.24 -3.16 9.76
N GLN A 160 -17.98 -3.16 10.22
CA GLN A 160 -16.86 -3.71 9.48
C GLN A 160 -15.77 -4.29 10.40
N LYS A 161 -15.04 -5.25 9.85
CA LYS A 161 -13.89 -5.88 10.48
C LYS A 161 -12.75 -6.01 9.48
N LEU A 162 -11.67 -5.27 9.70
CA LEU A 162 -10.43 -5.34 8.94
C LEU A 162 -9.44 -6.27 9.66
N GLN A 163 -8.75 -7.10 8.89
CA GLN A 163 -7.70 -7.98 9.38
C GLN A 163 -6.39 -7.72 8.64
N ALA A 164 -5.28 -8.32 9.08
CA ALA A 164 -4.00 -8.23 8.38
C ALA A 164 -4.12 -8.48 6.86
N GLY A 165 -3.66 -7.52 6.07
CA GLY A 165 -3.73 -7.48 4.62
C GLY A 165 -4.93 -6.72 4.04
N ASP A 166 -5.95 -6.43 4.84
CA ASP A 166 -7.07 -5.59 4.43
C ASP A 166 -6.66 -4.13 4.29
N VAL A 167 -7.29 -3.44 3.34
CA VAL A 167 -7.18 -1.99 3.15
C VAL A 167 -8.55 -1.36 3.26
N LEU A 168 -8.61 -0.21 3.93
CA LEU A 168 -9.74 0.70 3.92
C LEU A 168 -9.37 1.87 3.00
N ASP A 169 -10.17 2.03 1.95
CA ASP A 169 -10.02 3.07 0.94
C ASP A 169 -11.10 4.14 1.16
N GLY A 170 -10.67 5.32 1.61
CA GLY A 170 -11.54 6.44 1.95
C GLY A 170 -11.44 6.90 3.41
N VAL A 171 -11.82 8.17 3.62
CA VAL A 171 -11.88 8.81 4.94
C VAL A 171 -13.15 8.42 5.67
N VAL A 172 -13.03 7.93 6.90
CA VAL A 172 -14.17 7.45 7.72
C VAL A 172 -14.54 8.39 8.87
N ALA A 173 -14.38 9.70 8.67
CA ALA A 173 -14.61 10.75 9.68
C ALA A 173 -15.98 10.67 10.39
N HIS A 174 -17.02 10.26 9.66
CA HIS A 174 -18.39 10.20 10.17
C HIS A 174 -18.85 8.80 10.61
N GLN A 175 -17.97 7.79 10.56
CA GLN A 175 -18.30 6.42 10.95
C GLN A 175 -17.93 6.16 12.41
N ALA A 176 -18.53 5.11 12.99
CA ALA A 176 -18.11 4.61 14.30
C ALA A 176 -16.62 4.27 14.30
N ALA A 177 -15.91 4.70 15.35
CA ALA A 177 -14.47 4.53 15.46
C ALA A 177 -14.08 3.04 15.37
N LEU A 178 -13.26 2.72 14.38
CA LEU A 178 -12.59 1.43 14.31
C LEU A 178 -11.68 1.26 15.54
N THR A 179 -11.81 0.12 16.20
CA THR A 179 -11.10 -0.22 17.42
C THR A 179 -10.19 -1.42 17.19
N ALA A 180 -8.99 -1.38 17.75
CA ALA A 180 -8.04 -2.47 17.64
C ALA A 180 -8.59 -3.77 18.26
N ASP A 181 -8.26 -4.90 17.65
CA ASP A 181 -8.64 -6.22 18.16
C ASP A 181 -8.31 -6.39 19.65
N ALA A 182 -9.27 -6.95 20.40
CA ALA A 182 -9.19 -7.06 21.86
C ALA A 182 -8.09 -8.01 22.36
N THR A 183 -7.51 -8.85 21.49
CA THR A 183 -6.47 -9.81 21.88
C THR A 183 -5.08 -9.35 21.43
N HIS A 184 -4.94 -8.97 20.16
CA HIS A 184 -3.64 -8.73 19.54
C HIS A 184 -3.36 -7.24 19.25
N GLY A 185 -4.34 -6.36 19.47
CA GLY A 185 -4.25 -4.97 19.05
C GLY A 185 -4.19 -4.83 17.53
N CYS A 186 -3.58 -3.75 17.06
CA CYS A 186 -3.42 -3.50 15.63
C CYS A 186 -2.12 -2.75 15.31
N VAL A 187 -1.47 -3.12 14.21
CA VAL A 187 -0.47 -2.27 13.54
C VAL A 187 -0.99 -2.01 12.12
N CYS A 188 -1.01 -0.75 11.72
CA CYS A 188 -1.51 -0.33 10.41
C CYS A 188 -0.67 0.82 9.83
N LEU A 189 -0.68 0.91 8.51
CA LEU A 189 -0.22 2.08 7.76
C LEU A 189 -1.41 3.03 7.57
N MET A 190 -1.19 4.31 7.77
CA MET A 190 -2.17 5.36 7.47
C MET A 190 -1.51 6.43 6.60
N GLY A 191 -2.13 6.71 5.47
CA GLY A 191 -1.63 7.64 4.46
C GLY A 191 -2.66 8.71 4.13
N LYS A 192 -2.15 9.92 3.84
CA LYS A 192 -2.92 11.03 3.27
C LYS A 192 -2.04 11.83 2.31
N TYR A 193 -2.65 12.51 1.35
CA TYR A 193 -1.99 13.39 0.38
C TYR A 193 -2.20 14.87 0.70
#